data_AF-A0AB36FQD4-F1
#
_entry.id   AF-A0AB36FQD4-F1
#
_cell.length_a   1.000
_cell.length_b   1.000
_cell.length_c   1.000
_cell.angle_alpha   90.00
_cell.angle_beta   90.00
_cell.angle_gamma   90.00
#
_symmetry.space_group_name_H-M   'P 1'
#
loop_
_entity.id
_entity.type
_entity.pdbx_description
1 polymer ?
#
loop_
_entity_poly.entity_id
_entity_poly.type
_entity_poly.pdbx_seq_one_letter_code
_entity_poly.pdbx_strand_id
1 'polypeptide(L)'
;MMSLWWSGVAAGIGISISILAEGILHHLFANSPNQFVIENLGYTVGFVLVIVGRLQLFTENTLSVILPLLSKPSFNMGFCIARLWFIVFTANMFGTFLAAFFSFSLQSVPPELVEGMTAISEHYAKLSPSDAFSYGITSGFIIAAIVWMKPSVKHSQILMIVIFTYLIAIGNFTHVIAGSTELFLLALQNKISVLATLSLIGATLLGNIVGGTGLFALLAYGQVVREIEK
;
A
#
# COMPACT_ATOMS: atom_id res chain seq x y z
N MET A 1 19.16 6.21 9.65
CA MET A 1 19.07 5.03 8.76
C MET A 1 18.45 3.84 9.49
N MET A 2 18.99 3.42 10.64
CA MET A 2 18.42 2.33 11.44
C MET A 2 16.97 2.58 11.89
N SER A 3 16.65 3.81 12.31
CA SER A 3 15.27 4.20 12.69
C SER A 3 14.28 4.13 11.52
N LEU A 4 14.69 4.58 10.33
CA LEU A 4 13.87 4.48 9.11
C LEU A 4 13.62 3.02 8.72
N TRP A 5 14.66 2.20 8.74
CA TRP A 5 14.54 0.78 8.43
C TRP A 5 13.53 0.10 9.37
N TRP A 6 13.68 0.23 10.68
CA TRP A 6 12.77 -0.40 11.64
C TRP A 6 11.35 0.13 11.54
N SER A 7 11.17 1.44 11.33
CA SER A 7 9.83 2.00 11.08
C SER A 7 9.22 1.48 9.77
N GLY A 8 10.03 1.27 8.74
CA GLY A 8 9.61 0.68 7.47
C GLY A 8 9.24 -0.81 7.59
N VAL A 9 10.01 -1.60 8.34
CA VAL A 9 9.65 -2.99 8.63
C VAL A 9 8.35 -3.06 9.41
N ALA A 10 8.20 -2.21 10.44
CA ALA A 10 6.97 -2.10 11.21
C ALA A 10 5.77 -1.67 10.33
N ALA A 11 5.97 -0.76 9.38
CA ALA A 11 4.93 -0.39 8.41
C ALA A 11 4.54 -1.56 7.50
N GLY A 12 5.49 -2.36 7.03
CA GLY A 12 5.22 -3.55 6.22
C GLY A 12 4.44 -4.63 6.98
N ILE A 13 4.79 -4.87 8.24
CA ILE A 13 4.01 -5.77 9.11
C ILE A 13 2.63 -5.17 9.40
N GLY A 14 2.58 -3.88 9.75
CA GLY A 14 1.36 -3.17 10.09
C GLY A 14 0.35 -3.11 8.94
N ILE A 15 0.79 -2.88 7.71
CA ILE A 15 -0.11 -2.86 6.54
C ILE A 15 -0.64 -4.26 6.23
N SER A 16 0.11 -5.33 6.56
CA SER A 16 -0.33 -6.71 6.36
C SER A 16 -1.54 -7.09 7.22
N ILE A 17 -1.84 -6.31 8.26
CA ILE A 17 -3.08 -6.46 9.04
C ILE A 17 -4.32 -6.20 8.19
N SER A 18 -4.22 -5.42 7.11
CA SER A 18 -5.28 -5.27 6.12
C SER A 18 -5.72 -6.64 5.57
N ILE A 19 -4.76 -7.43 5.09
CA ILE A 19 -5.00 -8.75 4.49
C ILE A 19 -5.53 -9.73 5.55
N LEU A 20 -4.99 -9.68 6.77
CA LEU A 20 -5.50 -10.49 7.89
C LEU A 20 -6.96 -10.15 8.21
N ALA A 21 -7.30 -8.86 8.29
CA ALA A 21 -8.66 -8.41 8.58
C ALA A 21 -9.63 -8.78 7.46
N GLU A 22 -9.22 -8.65 6.19
CA GLU A 22 -9.99 -9.14 5.04
C GLU A 22 -10.20 -10.65 5.12
N GLY A 23 -9.15 -11.43 5.42
CA GLY A 23 -9.25 -12.88 5.57
C GLY A 23 -10.20 -13.31 6.69
N ILE A 24 -10.18 -12.58 7.82
CA ILE A 24 -11.14 -12.79 8.92
C ILE A 24 -12.57 -12.52 8.45
N LEU A 25 -12.82 -11.39 7.82
CA LEU A 25 -14.16 -11.02 7.37
C LEU A 25 -14.65 -11.93 6.23
N HIS A 26 -13.76 -12.33 5.32
CA HIS A 26 -14.05 -13.29 4.26
C HIS A 26 -14.54 -14.61 4.85
N HIS A 27 -13.83 -15.13 5.87
CA HIS A 27 -14.25 -16.34 6.57
C HIS A 27 -15.59 -16.17 7.31
N LEU A 28 -15.74 -15.11 8.10
CA LEU A 28 -16.93 -14.87 8.92
C LEU A 28 -18.21 -14.64 8.10
N PHE A 29 -18.08 -14.01 6.93
CA PHE A 29 -19.21 -13.69 6.05
C PHE A 29 -19.33 -14.66 4.87
N ALA A 30 -18.72 -15.84 4.96
CA ALA A 30 -18.85 -16.87 3.93
C ALA A 30 -20.33 -17.17 3.63
N ASN A 31 -20.67 -17.23 2.33
CA ASN A 31 -22.03 -17.43 1.80
C ASN A 31 -22.99 -16.23 1.96
N SER A 32 -22.53 -15.10 2.49
CA SER A 32 -23.33 -13.87 2.50
C SER A 32 -23.36 -13.24 1.10
N PRO A 33 -24.52 -12.74 0.62
CA PRO A 33 -24.58 -11.99 -0.63
C PRO A 33 -23.76 -10.69 -0.60
N ASN A 34 -23.45 -10.17 0.59
CA ASN A 34 -22.69 -8.94 0.80
C ASN A 34 -21.23 -9.19 1.20
N GLN A 35 -20.74 -10.43 1.12
CA GLN A 35 -19.41 -10.82 1.58
C GLN A 35 -18.31 -9.89 1.02
N PHE A 36 -18.27 -9.71 -0.31
CA PHE A 36 -17.29 -8.84 -0.98
C PHE A 36 -17.29 -7.41 -0.45
N VAL A 37 -18.47 -6.83 -0.19
CA VAL A 37 -18.58 -5.44 0.27
C VAL A 37 -18.07 -5.29 1.70
N ILE A 38 -18.31 -6.31 2.55
CA ILE A 38 -17.95 -6.29 3.96
C ILE A 38 -16.47 -6.64 4.15
N GLU A 39 -15.95 -7.65 3.46
CA GLU A 39 -14.57 -8.10 3.63
C GLU A 39 -13.56 -7.00 3.31
N ASN A 40 -13.81 -6.23 2.25
CA ASN A 40 -12.98 -5.10 1.82
C ASN A 40 -12.89 -3.96 2.87
N LEU A 41 -13.78 -3.90 3.88
CA LEU A 41 -13.59 -2.99 5.01
C LEU A 41 -12.36 -3.35 5.84
N GLY A 42 -11.99 -4.64 5.86
CA GLY A 42 -10.79 -5.15 6.51
C GLY A 42 -9.52 -4.50 5.96
N TYR A 43 -9.50 -4.19 4.66
CA TYR A 43 -8.37 -3.56 4.00
C TYR A 43 -7.97 -2.23 4.66
N THR A 44 -8.92 -1.52 5.23
CA THR A 44 -8.68 -0.20 5.85
C THR A 44 -7.88 -0.27 7.15
N VAL A 45 -7.90 -1.42 7.84
CA VAL A 45 -7.36 -1.57 9.20
C VAL A 45 -5.84 -1.34 9.23
N GLY A 46 -5.09 -1.96 8.33
CA GLY A 46 -3.64 -1.77 8.24
C GLY A 46 -3.26 -0.33 7.88
N PHE A 47 -4.02 0.33 7.01
CA PHE A 47 -3.78 1.73 6.65
C PHE A 47 -4.02 2.68 7.83
N VAL A 48 -5.09 2.47 8.60
CA VAL A 48 -5.35 3.24 9.81
C VAL A 48 -4.17 3.09 10.78
N LEU A 49 -3.72 1.85 11.03
CA LEU A 49 -2.58 1.60 11.92
C LEU A 49 -1.33 2.33 11.44
N VAL A 50 -0.97 2.17 10.16
CA VAL A 50 0.28 2.71 9.61
C VAL A 50 0.27 4.24 9.56
N ILE A 51 -0.81 4.84 9.07
CA ILE A 51 -0.90 6.30 8.86
C ILE A 51 -1.05 7.04 10.19
N VAL A 52 -1.89 6.54 11.12
CA VAL A 52 -2.08 7.12 12.46
C VAL A 52 -0.85 6.87 13.33
N GLY A 53 -0.27 5.67 13.22
CA GLY A 53 0.99 5.29 13.88
C GLY A 53 2.23 5.99 13.33
N ARG A 54 2.10 6.75 12.24
CA ARG A 54 3.18 7.51 11.57
C ARG A 54 4.36 6.61 11.19
N LEU A 55 4.07 5.37 10.82
CA LEU A 55 5.09 4.43 10.37
C LEU A 55 5.54 4.78 8.95
N GLN A 56 6.77 4.43 8.60
CA GLN A 56 7.33 4.77 7.30
C GLN A 56 6.79 3.84 6.20
N LEU A 57 5.67 4.22 5.60
CA LEU A 57 5.13 3.56 4.40
C LEU A 57 5.70 4.21 3.14
N PHE A 58 6.15 3.41 2.19
CA PHE A 58 6.74 3.90 0.94
C PHE A 58 5.78 4.81 0.18
N THR A 59 4.53 4.37 0.00
CA THR A 59 3.52 5.10 -0.78
C THR A 59 3.11 6.43 -0.14
N GLU A 60 3.14 6.55 1.18
CA GLU A 60 2.92 7.83 1.89
C GLU A 60 4.09 8.82 1.67
N ASN A 61 5.30 8.31 1.49
CA ASN A 61 6.52 9.09 1.26
C ASN A 61 6.73 9.51 -0.21
N THR A 62 5.84 9.18 -1.13
CA THR A 62 5.97 9.54 -2.56
C THR A 62 5.71 11.03 -2.81
N LEU A 63 4.59 11.55 -2.28
CA LEU A 63 4.20 12.95 -2.43
C LEU A 63 5.00 13.90 -1.51
N SER A 64 5.16 13.52 -0.24
CA SER A 64 5.72 14.40 0.80
C SER A 64 7.13 14.90 0.48
N VAL A 65 7.92 14.10 -0.23
CA VAL A 65 9.33 14.43 -0.55
C VAL A 65 9.53 14.97 -1.96
N ILE A 66 8.55 14.79 -2.86
CA ILE A 66 8.67 15.29 -4.23
C ILE A 66 8.30 16.77 -4.33
N LEU A 67 7.38 17.28 -3.51
CA LEU A 67 6.98 18.69 -3.56
C LEU A 67 8.15 19.66 -3.32
N PRO A 68 9.06 19.43 -2.34
CA PRO A 68 10.28 20.23 -2.21
C PRO A 68 11.19 20.15 -3.45
N LEU A 69 11.29 18.97 -4.08
CA LEU A 69 12.11 18.78 -5.29
C LEU A 69 11.55 19.56 -6.48
N LEU A 70 10.22 19.58 -6.66
CA LEU A 70 9.56 20.37 -7.70
C LEU A 70 9.77 21.87 -7.49
N SER A 71 9.77 22.31 -6.23
CA SER A 71 9.92 23.73 -5.88
C SER A 71 11.37 24.23 -6.03
N LYS A 72 12.36 23.43 -5.61
CA LYS A 72 13.80 23.77 -5.69
C LYS A 72 14.62 22.55 -6.14
N PRO A 73 14.69 22.27 -7.45
CA PRO A 73 15.37 21.09 -7.96
C PRO A 73 16.85 21.06 -7.59
N SER A 74 17.33 19.93 -7.08
CA SER A 74 18.74 19.71 -6.77
C SER A 74 19.10 18.23 -6.97
N PHE A 75 20.22 17.97 -7.64
CA PHE A 75 20.74 16.60 -7.82
C PHE A 75 20.96 15.89 -6.48
N ASN A 76 21.46 16.61 -5.47
CA ASN A 76 21.66 16.07 -4.13
C ASN A 76 20.33 15.69 -3.48
N MET A 77 19.27 16.49 -3.70
CA MET A 77 17.93 16.18 -3.20
C MET A 77 17.34 14.95 -3.90
N GLY A 78 17.48 14.85 -5.22
CA GLY A 78 17.07 13.67 -5.98
C GLY A 78 17.74 12.39 -5.49
N PHE A 79 19.05 12.42 -5.24
CA PHE A 79 19.77 11.28 -4.66
C PHE A 79 19.28 10.93 -3.25
N CYS A 80 19.05 11.92 -2.40
CA CYS A 80 18.50 11.70 -1.05
C CYS A 80 17.11 11.06 -1.08
N ILE A 81 16.24 11.50 -2.01
CA ILE A 81 14.90 10.93 -2.22
C ILE A 81 15.01 9.48 -2.70
N ALA A 82 15.82 9.21 -3.72
CA ALA A 82 16.02 7.85 -4.23
C ALA A 82 16.53 6.90 -3.13
N ARG A 83 17.48 7.35 -2.31
CA ARG A 83 18.01 6.59 -1.17
C ARG A 83 16.93 6.34 -0.11
N LEU A 84 16.13 7.35 0.23
CA LEU A 84 15.02 7.24 1.16
C LEU A 84 14.01 6.20 0.67
N TRP A 85 13.54 6.36 -0.57
CA TRP A 85 12.59 5.47 -1.23
C TRP A 85 13.09 4.03 -1.25
N PHE A 86 14.35 3.80 -1.62
CA PHE A 86 14.94 2.47 -1.61
C PHE A 86 14.93 1.83 -0.21
N ILE A 87 15.37 2.55 0.82
CA ILE A 87 15.41 2.04 2.20
C ILE A 87 14.01 1.69 2.71
N VAL A 88 13.06 2.60 2.51
CA VAL A 88 11.68 2.41 3.01
C VAL A 88 10.97 1.30 2.23
N PHE A 89 11.10 1.28 0.90
CA PHE A 89 10.50 0.24 0.07
C PHE A 89 11.02 -1.16 0.43
N THR A 90 12.35 -1.33 0.53
CA THR A 90 12.94 -2.62 0.89
C THR A 90 12.56 -3.06 2.30
N ALA A 91 12.51 -2.13 3.27
CA ALA A 91 12.04 -2.41 4.62
C ALA A 91 10.56 -2.84 4.64
N ASN A 92 9.69 -2.15 3.90
CA ASN A 92 8.28 -2.50 3.77
C ASN A 92 8.10 -3.89 3.14
N MET A 93 8.79 -4.17 2.02
CA MET A 93 8.77 -5.50 1.37
C MET A 93 9.18 -6.58 2.36
N PHE A 94 10.27 -6.37 3.10
CA PHE A 94 10.71 -7.33 4.12
C PHE A 94 9.66 -7.54 5.22
N GLY A 95 9.03 -6.47 5.72
CA GLY A 95 7.95 -6.59 6.71
C GLY A 95 6.73 -7.36 6.19
N THR A 96 6.32 -7.11 4.95
CA THR A 96 5.18 -7.82 4.33
C THR A 96 5.48 -9.29 4.08
N PHE A 97 6.71 -9.62 3.67
CA PHE A 97 7.17 -11.00 3.55
C PHE A 97 7.18 -11.72 4.90
N LEU A 98 7.70 -11.07 5.95
CA LEU A 98 7.67 -11.63 7.31
C LEU A 98 6.24 -11.90 7.78
N ALA A 99 5.29 -10.99 7.52
CA ALA A 99 3.90 -11.18 7.90
C ALA A 99 3.27 -12.38 7.18
N ALA A 100 3.50 -12.51 5.87
CA ALA A 100 3.04 -13.67 5.10
C ALA A 100 3.68 -14.97 5.59
N PHE A 101 4.99 -14.96 5.85
CA PHE A 101 5.75 -16.10 6.36
C PHE A 101 5.28 -16.54 7.75
N PHE A 102 5.03 -15.62 8.67
CA PHE A 102 4.51 -15.94 10.00
C PHE A 102 3.09 -16.52 9.91
N SER A 103 2.24 -15.91 9.10
CA SER A 103 0.85 -16.34 8.94
C SER A 103 0.76 -17.76 8.39
N PHE A 104 1.51 -18.07 7.33
CA PHE A 104 1.42 -19.36 6.64
C PHE A 104 2.45 -20.40 7.12
N SER A 105 3.74 -20.07 7.12
CA SER A 105 4.81 -21.05 7.38
C SER A 105 5.02 -21.33 8.87
N LEU A 106 4.87 -20.31 9.74
CA LEU A 106 4.94 -20.51 11.20
C LEU A 106 3.56 -20.76 11.84
N GLN A 107 2.48 -20.76 11.04
CA GLN A 107 1.12 -21.02 11.50
C GLN A 107 0.69 -20.13 12.67
N SER A 108 1.13 -18.85 12.67
CA SER A 108 0.75 -17.90 13.72
C SER A 108 -0.69 -17.41 13.60
N VAL A 109 -1.38 -17.75 12.50
CA VAL A 109 -2.77 -17.43 12.19
C VAL A 109 -3.52 -18.74 11.97
N PRO A 110 -4.74 -18.91 12.52
CA PRO A 110 -5.58 -20.08 12.28
C PRO A 110 -5.74 -20.41 10.78
N PRO A 111 -5.68 -21.70 10.39
CA PRO A 111 -5.71 -22.10 8.98
C PRO A 111 -6.90 -21.55 8.20
N GLU A 112 -8.08 -21.49 8.81
CA GLU A 112 -9.32 -21.04 8.16
C GLU A 112 -9.26 -19.54 7.80
N LEU A 113 -8.52 -18.76 8.58
CA LEU A 113 -8.31 -17.33 8.30
C LEU A 113 -7.25 -17.14 7.22
N VAL A 114 -6.21 -17.99 7.20
CA VAL A 114 -5.21 -18.01 6.12
C VAL A 114 -5.86 -18.42 4.79
N GLU A 115 -6.84 -19.33 4.80
CA GLU A 115 -7.66 -19.64 3.62
C GLU A 115 -8.43 -18.41 3.14
N GLY A 116 -9.05 -17.64 4.05
CA GLY A 116 -9.68 -16.36 3.70
C GLY A 116 -8.71 -15.36 3.10
N MET A 117 -7.53 -15.17 3.72
CA MET A 117 -6.46 -14.31 3.18
C MET A 117 -6.03 -14.75 1.79
N THR A 118 -5.97 -16.06 1.56
CA THR A 118 -5.60 -16.65 0.27
C THR A 118 -6.66 -16.38 -0.78
N ALA A 119 -7.94 -16.60 -0.43
CA ALA A 119 -9.06 -16.40 -1.34
C ALA A 119 -9.16 -14.96 -1.83
N ILE A 120 -9.02 -13.98 -0.92
CA ILE A 120 -9.00 -12.57 -1.32
C ILE A 120 -7.76 -12.23 -2.15
N SER A 121 -6.61 -12.86 -1.89
CA SER A 121 -5.35 -12.60 -2.62
C SER A 121 -5.36 -13.09 -4.08
N GLU A 122 -6.14 -14.13 -4.40
CA GLU A 122 -6.11 -14.79 -5.71
C GLU A 122 -6.48 -13.88 -6.88
N HIS A 123 -7.23 -12.79 -6.64
CA HIS A 123 -7.56 -11.82 -7.68
C HIS A 123 -6.29 -11.16 -8.26
N TYR A 124 -5.30 -10.88 -7.40
CA TYR A 124 -4.07 -10.19 -7.79
C TYR A 124 -3.23 -11.06 -8.72
N ALA A 125 -3.08 -12.35 -8.38
CA ALA A 125 -2.30 -13.28 -9.20
C ALA A 125 -2.88 -13.51 -10.61
N LYS A 126 -4.14 -13.15 -10.84
CA LYS A 126 -4.81 -13.26 -12.16
C LYS A 126 -4.59 -12.03 -13.04
N LEU A 127 -4.04 -10.94 -12.51
CA LEU A 127 -3.80 -9.72 -13.27
C LEU A 127 -2.64 -9.88 -14.26
N SER A 128 -2.73 -9.20 -15.40
CA SER A 128 -1.54 -8.95 -16.21
C SER A 128 -0.68 -7.84 -15.58
N PRO A 129 0.63 -7.78 -15.87
CA PRO A 129 1.45 -6.64 -15.45
C PRO A 129 0.92 -5.29 -15.95
N SER A 130 0.27 -5.25 -17.11
CA SER A 130 -0.37 -4.03 -17.62
C SER A 130 -1.54 -3.60 -16.72
N ASP A 131 -2.41 -4.53 -16.34
CA ASP A 131 -3.55 -4.23 -15.46
C ASP A 131 -3.06 -3.80 -14.08
N ALA A 132 -2.08 -4.51 -13.52
CA ALA A 132 -1.46 -4.18 -12.24
C ALA A 132 -0.83 -2.78 -12.25
N PHE A 133 -0.20 -2.38 -13.36
CA PHE A 133 0.30 -1.02 -13.55
C PHE A 133 -0.83 0.01 -13.61
N SER A 134 -1.85 -0.21 -14.45
CA SER A 134 -2.98 0.73 -14.61
C SER A 134 -3.79 0.92 -13.32
N TYR A 135 -4.07 -0.16 -12.60
CA TYR A 135 -4.75 -0.10 -11.31
C TYR A 135 -3.88 0.56 -10.24
N GLY A 136 -2.57 0.35 -10.32
CA GLY A 136 -1.59 1.00 -9.45
C GLY A 136 -1.53 2.52 -9.63
N ILE A 137 -1.80 3.04 -10.84
CA ILE A 137 -1.93 4.50 -11.05
C ILE A 137 -3.09 5.05 -10.22
N THR A 138 -4.23 4.38 -10.27
CA THR A 138 -5.44 4.84 -9.58
C THR A 138 -5.26 4.83 -8.06
N SER A 139 -4.78 3.73 -7.49
CA SER A 139 -4.51 3.67 -6.05
C SER A 139 -3.39 4.62 -5.63
N GLY A 140 -2.33 4.79 -6.44
CA GLY A 140 -1.25 5.73 -6.17
C GLY A 140 -1.75 7.17 -6.06
N PHE A 141 -2.66 7.56 -6.95
CA PHE A 141 -3.33 8.87 -6.89
C PHE A 141 -4.17 9.01 -5.61
N ILE A 142 -4.97 8.00 -5.25
CA ILE A 142 -5.80 8.02 -4.04
C ILE A 142 -4.95 8.14 -2.77
N ILE A 143 -3.86 7.35 -2.66
CA ILE A 143 -2.95 7.44 -1.51
C ILE A 143 -2.31 8.83 -1.42
N ALA A 144 -1.85 9.40 -2.53
CA ALA A 144 -1.30 10.76 -2.54
C ALA A 144 -2.34 11.80 -2.08
N ALA A 145 -3.61 11.65 -2.47
CA ALA A 145 -4.69 12.50 -2.00
C ALA A 145 -4.89 12.41 -0.48
N ILE A 146 -4.86 11.20 0.10
CA ILE A 146 -4.93 11.00 1.56
C ILE A 146 -3.80 11.77 2.26
N VAL A 147 -2.57 11.65 1.76
CA VAL A 147 -1.39 12.34 2.32
C VAL A 147 -1.55 13.86 2.24
N TRP A 148 -2.06 14.36 1.12
CA TRP A 148 -2.31 15.78 0.90
C TRP A 148 -3.39 16.35 1.83
N MET A 149 -4.47 15.60 2.06
CA MET A 149 -5.58 16.01 2.94
C MET A 149 -5.27 15.88 4.43
N LYS A 150 -4.34 14.99 4.80
CA LYS A 150 -4.00 14.66 6.20
C LYS A 150 -3.72 15.89 7.08
N PRO A 151 -2.98 16.93 6.66
CA PRO A 151 -2.75 18.12 7.48
C PRO A 151 -4.01 18.96 7.72
N SER A 152 -4.97 18.92 6.79
CA SER A 152 -6.20 19.73 6.83
C SER A 152 -7.32 19.07 7.64
N VAL A 153 -7.30 17.75 7.81
CA VAL A 153 -8.32 17.00 8.55
C VAL A 153 -7.82 16.75 9.97
N LYS A 154 -8.34 17.46 10.99
CA LYS A 154 -7.92 17.29 12.39
C LYS A 154 -8.72 16.25 13.18
N HIS A 155 -10.05 16.24 13.02
CA HIS A 155 -10.96 15.42 13.84
C HIS A 155 -11.50 14.17 13.11
N SER A 156 -11.30 14.05 11.79
CA SER A 156 -11.90 12.99 10.96
C SER A 156 -10.86 12.18 10.16
N GLN A 157 -9.61 12.13 10.63
CA GLN A 157 -8.51 11.47 9.91
C GLN A 157 -8.79 9.99 9.65
N ILE A 158 -9.31 9.28 10.66
CA ILE A 158 -9.65 7.86 10.54
C ILE A 158 -10.71 7.66 9.48
N LEU A 159 -11.80 8.45 9.51
CA LEU A 159 -12.88 8.34 8.52
C LEU A 159 -12.38 8.58 7.09
N MET A 160 -11.53 9.59 6.90
CA MET A 160 -10.89 9.84 5.60
C MET A 160 -10.08 8.63 5.13
N ILE A 161 -9.20 8.09 5.99
CA ILE A 161 -8.40 6.91 5.65
C ILE A 161 -9.31 5.74 5.28
N VAL A 162 -10.33 5.45 6.09
CA VAL A 162 -11.27 4.35 5.87
C VAL A 162 -11.98 4.51 4.53
N ILE A 163 -12.57 5.67 4.23
CA ILE A 163 -13.33 5.88 2.98
C ILE A 163 -12.45 5.65 1.75
N PHE A 164 -11.27 6.26 1.71
CA PHE A 164 -10.42 6.22 0.51
C PHE A 164 -9.69 4.90 0.36
N THR A 165 -9.27 4.26 1.45
CA THR A 165 -8.64 2.93 1.37
C THR A 165 -9.66 1.84 1.12
N TYR A 166 -10.90 1.99 1.61
CA TYR A 166 -12.01 1.11 1.23
C TYR A 166 -12.32 1.21 -0.27
N LEU A 167 -12.28 2.42 -0.84
CA LEU A 167 -12.45 2.61 -2.29
C LEU A 167 -11.37 1.89 -3.10
N ILE A 168 -10.13 1.85 -2.60
CA ILE A 168 -9.05 1.06 -3.21
C ILE A 168 -9.40 -0.42 -3.22
N ALA A 169 -9.84 -0.96 -2.08
CA ALA A 169 -10.16 -2.37 -1.90
C ALA A 169 -11.36 -2.80 -2.75
N ILE A 170 -12.51 -2.12 -2.63
CA ILE A 170 -13.73 -2.46 -3.37
C ILE A 170 -13.57 -2.28 -4.89
N GLY A 171 -12.67 -1.39 -5.31
CA GLY A 171 -12.31 -1.20 -6.72
C GLY A 171 -11.31 -2.26 -7.25
N ASN A 172 -10.81 -3.15 -6.40
CA ASN A 172 -9.71 -4.08 -6.68
C ASN A 172 -8.48 -3.37 -7.27
N PHE A 173 -8.19 -2.15 -6.79
CA PHE A 173 -7.02 -1.42 -7.25
C PHE A 173 -5.76 -1.92 -6.55
N THR A 174 -4.73 -2.23 -7.33
CA THR A 174 -3.47 -2.77 -6.81
C THR A 174 -2.71 -1.74 -5.97
N HIS A 175 -2.16 -2.14 -4.82
CA HIS A 175 -1.28 -1.30 -4.01
C HIS A 175 0.00 -2.06 -3.70
N VAL A 176 1.16 -1.47 -3.96
CA VAL A 176 2.42 -2.22 -3.99
C VAL A 176 2.79 -2.85 -2.66
N ILE A 177 2.56 -2.16 -1.53
CA ILE A 177 2.97 -2.67 -0.21
C ILE A 177 1.91 -3.60 0.41
N ALA A 178 0.62 -3.27 0.30
CA ALA A 178 -0.41 -4.16 0.84
C ALA A 178 -0.49 -5.44 -0.01
N GLY A 179 -0.47 -5.27 -1.33
CA GLY A 179 -0.45 -6.35 -2.30
C GLY A 179 0.79 -7.22 -2.27
N SER A 180 1.93 -6.74 -1.78
CA SER A 180 3.09 -7.62 -1.63
C SER A 180 2.84 -8.68 -0.55
N THR A 181 2.06 -8.41 0.49
CA THR A 181 1.63 -9.43 1.46
C THR A 181 0.81 -10.53 0.79
N GLU A 182 -0.16 -10.15 -0.05
CA GLU A 182 -0.98 -11.08 -0.84
C GLU A 182 -0.11 -11.95 -1.76
N LEU A 183 0.75 -11.31 -2.55
CA LEU A 183 1.61 -12.01 -3.51
C LEU A 183 2.65 -12.90 -2.82
N PHE A 184 3.24 -12.46 -1.70
CA PHE A 184 4.16 -13.30 -0.92
C PHE A 184 3.45 -14.49 -0.27
N LEU A 185 2.23 -14.31 0.23
CA LEU A 185 1.42 -15.41 0.76
C LEU A 185 1.17 -16.46 -0.33
N LEU A 186 0.72 -16.04 -1.51
CA LEU A 186 0.49 -16.94 -2.65
C LEU A 186 1.78 -17.60 -3.14
N ALA A 187 2.91 -16.88 -3.15
CA ALA A 187 4.19 -17.42 -3.56
C ALA A 187 4.69 -18.50 -2.59
N LEU A 188 4.56 -18.27 -1.27
CA LEU A 188 4.89 -19.25 -0.23
C LEU A 188 4.03 -20.53 -0.34
N GLN A 189 2.80 -20.40 -0.83
CA GLN A 189 1.89 -21.52 -1.10
C GLN A 189 2.12 -22.18 -2.47
N ASN A 190 3.10 -21.71 -3.26
CA ASN A 190 3.34 -22.15 -4.64
C ASN A 190 2.16 -21.92 -5.60
N LYS A 191 1.25 -20.98 -5.29
CA LYS A 191 0.12 -20.60 -6.16
C LYS A 191 0.50 -19.61 -7.27
N ILE A 192 1.64 -18.92 -7.13
CA ILE A 192 2.20 -18.02 -8.13
C ILE A 192 3.71 -18.21 -8.19
N SER A 193 4.30 -18.04 -9.38
CA SER A 193 5.75 -18.12 -9.54
C SER A 193 6.46 -16.88 -8.96
N VAL A 194 7.73 -17.04 -8.57
CA VAL A 194 8.56 -15.92 -8.12
C VAL A 194 8.69 -14.84 -9.21
N LEU A 195 8.82 -15.24 -10.48
CA LEU A 195 8.90 -14.30 -11.59
C LEU A 195 7.62 -13.48 -11.75
N ALA A 196 6.46 -14.13 -11.70
CA ALA A 196 5.17 -13.45 -11.79
C ALA A 196 4.96 -12.51 -10.59
N THR A 197 5.36 -12.94 -9.39
CA THR A 197 5.32 -12.12 -8.16
C THR A 197 6.14 -10.85 -8.32
N LEU A 198 7.40 -10.96 -8.75
CA LEU A 198 8.28 -9.81 -8.96
C LEU A 198 7.77 -8.90 -10.09
N SER A 199 7.19 -9.47 -11.15
CA SER A 199 6.62 -8.73 -12.26
C SER A 199 5.41 -7.89 -11.82
N LEU A 200 4.49 -8.46 -11.04
CA LEU A 200 3.32 -7.77 -10.51
C LEU A 200 3.70 -6.69 -9.49
N ILE A 201 4.62 -6.98 -8.56
CA ILE A 201 5.16 -5.97 -7.62
C ILE A 201 5.79 -4.81 -8.39
N GLY A 202 6.62 -5.11 -9.39
CA GLY A 202 7.28 -4.08 -10.21
C GLY A 202 6.29 -3.22 -10.99
N ALA A 203 5.29 -3.83 -11.62
CA ALA A 203 4.24 -3.12 -12.34
C ALA A 203 3.43 -2.19 -11.43
N THR A 204 2.96 -2.71 -10.28
CA THR A 204 2.21 -1.91 -9.31
C THR A 204 3.05 -0.81 -8.69
N LEU A 205 4.35 -1.06 -8.42
CA LEU A 205 5.28 -0.04 -7.94
C LEU A 205 5.33 1.15 -8.89
N LEU A 206 5.55 0.87 -10.19
CA LEU A 206 5.60 1.90 -11.22
C LEU A 206 4.28 2.64 -11.33
N GLY A 207 3.14 1.91 -11.29
CA GLY A 207 1.81 2.51 -11.29
C GLY A 207 1.62 3.46 -10.10
N ASN A 208 1.92 3.02 -8.88
CA ASN A 208 1.80 3.82 -7.67
C ASN A 208 2.66 5.09 -7.72
N ILE A 209 3.90 5.01 -8.23
CA ILE A 209 4.78 6.17 -8.42
C ILE A 209 4.18 7.13 -9.46
N VAL A 210 3.70 6.64 -10.59
CA VAL A 210 3.10 7.47 -11.64
C VAL A 210 1.84 8.19 -11.13
N GLY A 211 0.96 7.48 -10.44
CA GLY A 211 -0.27 8.06 -9.88
C GLY A 211 -0.02 9.08 -8.77
N GLY A 212 0.86 8.75 -7.83
CA GLY A 212 1.14 9.61 -6.67
C GLY A 212 2.12 10.74 -6.98
N THR A 213 3.36 10.39 -7.32
CA THR A 213 4.44 11.35 -7.58
C THR A 213 4.25 12.09 -8.90
N GLY A 214 3.79 11.40 -9.94
CA GLY A 214 3.60 12.01 -11.25
C GLY A 214 2.33 12.86 -11.28
N LEU A 215 1.18 12.22 -11.26
CA LEU A 215 -0.10 12.88 -11.56
C LEU A 215 -0.56 13.78 -10.42
N PHE A 216 -0.62 13.27 -9.19
CA PHE A 216 -1.10 14.06 -8.06
C PHE A 216 -0.16 15.22 -7.72
N ALA A 217 1.15 14.97 -7.63
CA ALA A 217 2.09 16.02 -7.23
C ALA A 217 2.14 17.19 -8.21
N LEU A 218 2.02 16.94 -9.53
CA LEU A 218 1.95 18.01 -10.54
C LEU A 218 0.68 18.85 -10.38
N LEU A 219 -0.47 18.22 -10.14
CA LEU A 219 -1.74 18.92 -9.91
C LEU A 219 -1.70 19.75 -8.62
N ALA A 220 -1.19 19.16 -7.53
CA ALA A 220 -1.05 19.85 -6.25
C ALA A 220 -0.08 21.04 -6.36
N TYR A 221 1.09 20.85 -6.98
CA TYR A 221 2.05 21.92 -7.22
C TYR A 221 1.44 23.06 -8.03
N GLY A 222 0.72 22.74 -9.12
CA GLY A 222 0.00 23.74 -9.93
C GLY A 222 -1.01 24.56 -9.14
N GLN A 223 -1.64 23.99 -8.11
CA GLN A 223 -2.57 24.71 -7.23
C GLN A 223 -1.86 25.68 -6.28
N VAL A 224 -0.71 25.30 -5.72
CA VAL A 224 -0.06 26.06 -4.63
C VAL A 224 1.18 26.87 -5.05
N VAL A 225 1.64 26.76 -6.31
CA VAL A 225 2.89 27.42 -6.77
C VAL A 225 2.91 28.92 -6.47
N ARG A 226 1.78 29.62 -6.64
CA ARG A 226 1.65 31.06 -6.38
C ARG A 226 1.68 31.45 -4.90
N GLU A 227 1.46 30.49 -4.01
CA GLU A 227 1.55 30.68 -2.56
C GLU A 227 2.97 30.43 -2.04
N ILE A 228 3.72 29.54 -2.72
CA ILE A 228 5.11 29.20 -2.39
C ILE A 228 6.10 30.28 -2.89
N GLU A 229 5.78 30.97 -3.99
CA GLU A 229 6.61 32.03 -4.57
C GLU A 229 6.48 33.41 -3.87
N LYS A 230 5.56 33.56 -2.91
CA LYS A 230 5.43 34.76 -2.07
C LYS A 230 6.31 34.72 -0.84
#